data_AF-A0A937QKR5-F1
#
_entry.id   AF-A0A937QKR5-F1
#
_cell.length_a   1.000
_cell.length_b   1.000
_cell.length_c   1.000
_cell.angle_alpha   90.00
_cell.angle_beta   90.00
_cell.angle_gamma   90.00
#
_symmetry.space_group_name_H-M   'P 1'
#
loop_
_entity.id
_entity.type
_entity.pdbx_description
1 polymer ?
#
loop_
_entity_poly.entity_id
_entity_poly.type
_entity_poly.pdbx_seq_one_letter_code
_entity_poly.pdbx_strand_id
1 'polypeptide(L)'
;MNKSLKGDSVMKGLAKTTLSYASMIIPSNDAFIGNHNPQGIELFDVAGNFNGKKIITILGSMVWDAGTELNTEMDAAFINQTAPNTGIATMCPVLPHPGYLGSYGNPGSDPVILGGTGPADIVFDLVAADLTLPYTVIARIIIEPVVAEGP
;
A
#
# COMPACT_ATOMS: atom_id res chain seq x y z
N MET A 1 50.92 34.05 -6.34
CA MET A 1 49.54 34.10 -6.89
C MET A 1 48.93 32.71 -6.75
N ASN A 2 48.25 32.45 -5.64
CA ASN A 2 47.66 31.14 -5.36
C ASN A 2 46.28 31.07 -6.00
N LYS A 3 46.14 30.24 -7.03
CA LYS A 3 44.84 29.92 -7.60
C LYS A 3 44.22 28.81 -6.75
N SER A 4 43.37 29.21 -5.80
CA SER A 4 42.48 28.29 -5.08
C SER A 4 41.55 27.65 -6.10
N LEU A 5 41.67 26.34 -6.29
CA LEU A 5 40.75 25.58 -7.12
C LEU A 5 39.42 25.49 -6.38
N LYS A 6 38.39 26.03 -7.05
CA LYS A 6 36.97 25.97 -6.73
C LYS A 6 36.62 24.61 -6.11
N GLY A 7 35.94 24.67 -4.96
CA GLY A 7 35.26 23.52 -4.39
C GLY A 7 34.43 22.81 -5.47
N ASP A 8 34.55 21.49 -5.49
CA ASP A 8 33.69 20.61 -6.26
C ASP A 8 32.24 20.84 -5.81
N SER A 9 31.58 21.80 -6.45
CA SER A 9 30.14 21.79 -6.61
C SER A 9 29.82 20.61 -7.52
N VAL A 10 29.89 19.40 -6.94
CA VAL A 10 29.18 18.26 -7.47
C VAL A 10 27.76 18.75 -7.65
N MET A 11 27.33 18.90 -8.89
CA MET A 11 25.92 19.10 -9.21
C MET A 11 25.24 17.88 -8.58
N LYS A 12 24.65 18.06 -7.38
CA LYS A 12 23.76 17.07 -6.79
C LYS A 12 22.66 16.92 -7.82
N GLY A 13 22.79 15.91 -8.69
CA GLY A 13 21.81 15.63 -9.73
C GLY A 13 20.44 15.60 -9.08
N LEU A 14 19.42 16.17 -9.74
CA LEU A 14 18.05 16.28 -9.25
C LEU A 14 17.65 14.99 -8.53
N ALA A 15 17.81 14.98 -7.21
CA ALA A 15 17.48 13.82 -6.41
C ALA A 15 15.97 13.68 -6.55
N LYS A 16 15.47 12.46 -6.83
CA LYS A 16 14.03 12.22 -6.71
C LYS A 16 13.67 12.49 -5.25
N THR A 17 12.99 13.61 -5.01
CA THR A 17 12.67 14.08 -3.67
C THR A 17 11.48 13.34 -3.07
N THR A 18 10.69 12.65 -3.90
CA THR A 18 9.43 12.03 -3.49
C THR A 18 9.48 10.51 -3.47
N LEU A 19 8.70 9.91 -2.56
CA LEU A 19 8.46 8.48 -2.48
C LEU A 19 7.10 8.14 -3.09
N SER A 20 7.06 7.05 -3.86
CA SER A 20 5.82 6.32 -4.13
C SER A 20 5.95 4.87 -3.69
N TYR A 21 4.86 4.30 -3.19
CA TYR A 21 4.79 2.94 -2.68
C TYR A 21 3.49 2.27 -3.15
N ALA A 22 3.55 0.95 -3.26
CA ALA A 22 2.39 0.09 -3.39
C ALA A 22 2.66 -1.22 -2.63
N SER A 23 1.63 -1.79 -2.01
CA SER A 23 1.68 -3.12 -1.40
C SER A 23 0.33 -3.80 -1.50
N MET A 24 0.33 -5.08 -1.86
CA MET A 24 -0.89 -5.87 -2.01
C MET A 24 -1.53 -6.14 -0.65
N ILE A 25 -2.86 -6.08 -0.58
CA ILE A 25 -3.64 -6.56 0.55
C ILE A 25 -3.94 -8.04 0.34
N ILE A 26 -3.72 -8.86 1.37
CA ILE A 26 -3.98 -10.29 1.32
C ILE A 26 -4.96 -10.65 2.45
N PRO A 27 -6.00 -11.46 2.18
CA PRO A 27 -6.32 -12.05 0.87
C PRO A 27 -7.06 -11.09 -0.06
N SER A 28 -6.63 -10.99 -1.31
CA SER A 28 -7.38 -10.31 -2.37
C SER A 28 -6.91 -10.79 -3.74
N ASN A 29 -7.69 -10.48 -4.77
CA ASN A 29 -7.36 -10.67 -6.18
C ASN A 29 -6.46 -9.53 -6.68
N ASP A 30 -6.82 -8.27 -6.41
CA ASP A 30 -6.07 -7.11 -6.88
C ASP A 30 -6.21 -5.85 -5.98
N ALA A 31 -6.53 -6.06 -4.70
CA ALA A 31 -6.59 -4.96 -3.74
C ALA A 31 -5.19 -4.56 -3.25
N PHE A 32 -4.93 -3.27 -3.14
CA PHE A 32 -3.62 -2.76 -2.72
C PHE A 32 -3.71 -1.44 -1.94
N ILE A 33 -2.68 -1.15 -1.17
CA ILE A 33 -2.44 0.17 -0.56
C ILE A 33 -1.35 0.90 -1.34
N GLY A 34 -1.50 2.21 -1.50
CA GLY A 34 -0.51 3.03 -2.21
C GLY A 34 -0.72 4.52 -1.99
N ASN A 35 0.28 5.32 -2.32
CA ASN A 35 0.13 6.78 -2.32
C ASN A 35 -0.53 7.22 -3.64
N HIS A 36 -1.78 7.67 -3.55
CA HIS A 36 -2.52 8.15 -4.72
C HIS A 36 -1.82 9.31 -5.44
N ASN A 37 -1.19 10.22 -4.68
CA ASN A 37 -0.36 11.29 -5.23
C ASN A 37 1.12 10.87 -5.25
N PRO A 38 1.75 10.66 -6.43
CA PRO A 38 3.15 10.27 -6.54
C PRO A 38 4.15 11.32 -6.03
N GLN A 39 3.69 12.55 -5.82
CA GLN A 39 4.47 13.66 -5.25
C GLN A 39 4.08 13.99 -3.80
N GLY A 40 3.12 13.25 -3.21
CA GLY A 40 2.56 13.57 -1.90
C GLY A 40 3.49 13.29 -0.71
N ILE A 41 4.58 12.56 -0.91
CA ILE A 41 5.51 12.17 0.15
C ILE A 41 6.91 12.67 -0.21
N GLU A 42 7.26 13.87 0.24
CA GLU A 42 8.58 14.45 0.02
C GLU A 42 9.56 14.02 1.13
N LEU A 43 10.56 13.23 0.74
CA LEU A 43 11.64 12.73 1.60
C LEU A 43 12.81 13.71 1.69
N PHE A 44 13.10 14.47 0.64
CA PHE A 44 14.25 15.38 0.59
C PHE A 44 13.84 16.77 0.12
N ASP A 45 14.41 17.82 0.70
CA ASP A 45 14.24 19.20 0.21
C ASP A 45 15.03 19.45 -1.08
N VAL A 46 14.86 20.66 -1.63
CA VAL A 46 15.57 21.13 -2.83
C VAL A 46 17.10 21.19 -2.69
N ALA A 47 17.63 21.19 -1.46
CA ALA A 47 19.07 21.14 -1.17
C ALA A 47 19.57 19.70 -0.94
N GLY A 48 18.67 18.72 -0.99
CA GLY A 48 18.93 17.30 -0.77
C GLY A 48 19.05 16.90 0.70
N ASN A 49 18.55 17.71 1.63
CA ASN A 49 18.49 17.34 3.04
C ASN A 49 17.24 16.50 3.32
N PHE A 50 17.35 15.50 4.19
CA PHE A 50 16.20 14.67 4.57
C PHE A 50 15.17 15.49 5.36
N ASN A 51 13.91 15.47 4.92
CA ASN A 51 12.79 16.21 5.50
C ASN A 51 12.24 15.60 6.81
N GLY A 52 13.08 14.88 7.55
CA GLY A 52 12.76 14.24 8.82
C GLY A 52 11.89 12.98 8.70
N LYS A 53 11.73 12.30 9.83
CA LYS A 53 10.96 11.05 9.97
C LYS A 53 9.55 11.20 9.41
N LYS A 54 9.12 10.26 8.59
CA LYS A 54 7.73 10.18 8.09
C LYS A 54 7.00 9.05 8.78
N ILE A 55 5.77 9.32 9.20
CA ILE A 55 4.84 8.32 9.73
C ILE A 55 3.57 8.43 8.90
N ILE A 56 3.29 7.41 8.10
CA ILE A 56 2.11 7.33 7.24
C ILE A 56 1.19 6.30 7.87
N THR A 57 0.02 6.75 8.32
CA THR A 57 -1.04 5.87 8.83
C THR A 57 -1.98 5.55 7.69
N ILE A 58 -2.16 4.25 7.41
CA ILE A 58 -2.99 3.77 6.33
C ILE A 58 -4.28 3.25 6.93
N LEU A 59 -5.40 3.85 6.51
CA LEU A 59 -6.73 3.42 6.88
C LEU A 59 -7.25 2.38 5.88
N GLY A 60 -8.18 1.54 6.29
CA GLY A 60 -8.84 0.60 5.38
C GLY A 60 -9.57 1.32 4.22
N SER A 61 -10.08 2.53 4.47
CA SER A 61 -10.63 3.41 3.42
C SER A 61 -9.61 3.91 2.40
N MET A 62 -8.32 3.60 2.58
CA MET A 62 -7.22 3.92 1.65
C MET A 62 -6.75 2.67 0.87
N VAL A 63 -7.56 1.61 0.85
CA VAL A 63 -7.36 0.45 -0.02
C VAL A 63 -7.98 0.72 -1.39
N TRP A 64 -7.23 0.37 -2.42
CA TRP A 64 -7.56 0.56 -3.83
C TRP A 64 -7.79 -0.78 -4.51
N ASP A 65 -8.72 -0.80 -5.44
CA ASP A 65 -8.95 -1.85 -6.42
C ASP A 65 -8.14 -1.48 -7.68
N ALA A 66 -7.29 -2.39 -8.17
CA ALA A 66 -6.48 -2.15 -9.37
C ALA A 66 -7.31 -2.13 -10.66
N GLY A 67 -8.53 -2.66 -10.63
CA GLY A 67 -9.47 -2.72 -11.74
C GLY A 67 -9.13 -3.81 -12.75
N THR A 68 -8.30 -4.78 -12.37
CA THR A 68 -7.81 -5.85 -13.23
C THR A 68 -8.66 -7.11 -13.13
N GLU A 69 -9.31 -7.36 -12.00
CA GLU A 69 -10.18 -8.51 -11.76
C GLU A 69 -11.43 -8.13 -10.95
N LEU A 70 -12.49 -8.93 -11.03
CA LEU A 70 -13.74 -8.70 -10.31
C LEU A 70 -13.61 -9.07 -8.81
N ASN A 71 -14.02 -8.15 -7.93
CA ASN A 71 -14.05 -8.32 -6.47
C ASN A 71 -15.09 -9.35 -5.97
N THR A 72 -14.91 -10.62 -6.33
CA THR A 72 -15.84 -11.71 -5.98
C THR A 72 -15.44 -12.49 -4.74
N GLU A 73 -14.23 -12.26 -4.20
CA GLU A 73 -13.55 -13.12 -3.21
C GLU A 73 -13.29 -14.56 -3.68
N MET A 74 -13.68 -14.88 -4.90
CA MET A 74 -13.28 -16.11 -5.58
C MET A 74 -11.90 -15.90 -6.20
N ASP A 75 -11.07 -16.93 -6.10
CA ASP A 75 -9.67 -16.90 -6.52
C ASP A 75 -8.81 -15.83 -5.83
N ALA A 76 -9.22 -15.37 -4.65
CA ALA A 76 -8.42 -14.48 -3.82
C ALA A 76 -7.13 -15.20 -3.39
N ALA A 77 -6.01 -14.48 -3.49
CA ALA A 77 -4.71 -15.02 -3.13
C ALA A 77 -4.75 -15.56 -1.69
N PHE A 78 -4.18 -16.76 -1.51
CA PHE A 78 -4.11 -17.46 -0.22
C PHE A 78 -5.45 -17.94 0.36
N ILE A 79 -6.61 -17.84 -0.28
CA ILE A 79 -7.84 -18.49 0.23
C ILE A 79 -8.22 -19.67 -0.66
N ASN A 80 -8.69 -19.36 -1.87
CA ASN A 80 -9.30 -20.30 -2.80
C ASN A 80 -8.69 -20.21 -4.20
N GLN A 81 -7.60 -19.45 -4.37
CA GLN A 81 -6.88 -19.39 -5.64
C GLN A 81 -6.32 -20.76 -6.01
N THR A 82 -6.79 -21.31 -7.13
CA THR A 82 -6.36 -22.63 -7.61
C THR A 82 -5.20 -22.56 -8.61
N ALA A 83 -4.98 -21.41 -9.25
CA ALA A 83 -3.81 -21.08 -10.07
C ALA A 83 -3.64 -19.55 -10.18
N PRO A 84 -2.46 -19.02 -10.58
CA PRO A 84 -2.30 -17.59 -10.82
C PRO A 84 -3.25 -17.08 -11.91
N ASN A 85 -3.79 -15.86 -11.74
CA ASN A 85 -4.61 -15.15 -12.72
C ASN A 85 -5.89 -15.90 -13.15
N THR A 86 -6.56 -16.58 -12.22
CA THR A 86 -7.83 -17.28 -12.49
C THR A 86 -9.07 -16.41 -12.28
N GLY A 87 -8.90 -15.18 -11.77
CA GLY A 87 -10.00 -14.25 -11.55
C GLY A 87 -10.68 -13.81 -12.85
N ILE A 88 -11.91 -13.28 -12.72
CA ILE A 88 -12.63 -12.72 -13.85
C ILE A 88 -12.04 -11.35 -14.17
N ALA A 89 -11.35 -11.22 -15.30
CA ALA A 89 -10.70 -9.97 -15.69
C ALA A 89 -11.69 -8.82 -15.90
N THR A 90 -11.27 -7.62 -15.48
CA THR A 90 -11.97 -6.36 -15.71
C THR A 90 -11.03 -5.35 -16.38
N MET A 91 -11.59 -4.25 -16.89
CA MET A 91 -10.83 -3.15 -17.48
C MET A 91 -11.25 -1.82 -16.85
N CYS A 92 -11.25 -1.78 -15.53
CA CYS A 92 -11.69 -0.62 -14.74
C CYS A 92 -10.48 0.27 -14.40
N PRO A 93 -10.68 1.58 -14.18
CA PRO A 93 -9.65 2.41 -13.58
C PRO A 93 -9.43 2.01 -12.11
N VAL A 94 -8.29 2.42 -11.56
CA VAL A 94 -8.03 2.30 -10.11
C VAL A 94 -9.05 3.12 -9.34
N LEU A 95 -9.77 2.48 -8.43
CA LEU A 95 -10.83 3.08 -7.61
C LEU A 95 -10.71 2.64 -6.15
N PRO A 96 -11.35 3.35 -5.20
CA PRO A 96 -11.44 2.85 -3.82
C PRO A 96 -12.05 1.45 -3.81
N HIS A 97 -11.41 0.52 -3.12
CA HIS A 97 -11.89 -0.86 -3.03
C HIS A 97 -13.22 -0.90 -2.25
N PRO A 98 -14.27 -1.58 -2.76
CA PRO A 98 -15.60 -1.55 -2.15
C PRO A 98 -15.65 -2.24 -0.77
N GLY A 99 -14.63 -3.05 -0.47
CA GLY A 99 -14.57 -3.90 0.72
C GLY A 99 -14.91 -5.34 0.41
N TYR A 100 -14.61 -6.22 1.37
CA TYR A 100 -15.00 -7.62 1.33
C TYR A 100 -16.54 -7.77 1.31
N LEU A 101 -17.06 -8.84 0.73
CA LEU A 101 -18.46 -9.23 0.84
C LEU A 101 -18.82 -9.35 2.33
N GLY A 102 -19.99 -8.85 2.71
CA GLY A 102 -20.45 -8.85 4.09
C GLY A 102 -19.80 -7.78 4.99
N SER A 103 -18.89 -6.95 4.44
CA SER A 103 -18.29 -5.82 5.17
C SER A 103 -19.27 -4.66 5.37
N TYR A 104 -18.91 -3.72 6.23
CA TYR A 104 -19.66 -2.49 6.49
C TYR A 104 -19.98 -1.69 5.22
N GLY A 105 -19.02 -1.59 4.29
CA GLY A 105 -19.13 -0.87 3.02
C GLY A 105 -19.71 -1.70 1.87
N ASN A 106 -19.73 -3.04 2.01
CA ASN A 106 -20.26 -3.97 1.02
C ASN A 106 -21.09 -5.11 1.67
N PRO A 107 -22.24 -4.78 2.30
CA PRO A 107 -22.98 -5.73 3.16
C PRO A 107 -23.88 -6.72 2.40
N GLY A 108 -23.98 -6.62 1.07
CA GLY A 108 -25.05 -7.25 0.29
C GLY A 108 -24.90 -8.75 0.00
N SER A 109 -23.75 -9.35 0.31
CA SER A 109 -23.42 -10.72 -0.07
C SER A 109 -22.83 -11.50 1.11
N ASP A 110 -22.91 -12.83 1.04
CA ASP A 110 -22.31 -13.71 2.05
C ASP A 110 -20.77 -13.59 2.02
N PRO A 111 -20.11 -13.40 3.17
CA PRO A 111 -18.66 -13.27 3.24
C PRO A 111 -17.96 -14.61 3.00
N VAL A 112 -16.89 -14.62 2.21
CA VAL A 112 -15.94 -15.75 2.12
C VAL A 112 -14.70 -15.46 2.96
N ILE A 113 -14.21 -14.22 2.92
CA ILE A 113 -13.01 -13.81 3.65
C ILE A 113 -13.32 -13.45 5.11
N LEU A 114 -14.28 -12.57 5.37
CA LEU A 114 -14.61 -12.14 6.72
C LEU A 114 -15.22 -13.31 7.52
N GLY A 115 -14.59 -13.67 8.65
CA GLY A 115 -14.98 -14.85 9.43
C GLY A 115 -14.52 -16.18 8.81
N GLY A 116 -13.85 -16.14 7.66
CA GLY A 116 -13.26 -17.29 6.99
C GLY A 116 -11.93 -17.71 7.60
N THR A 117 -11.44 -18.87 7.15
CA THR A 117 -10.14 -19.42 7.54
C THR A 117 -9.23 -19.51 6.32
N GLY A 118 -8.07 -18.88 6.41
CA GLY A 118 -7.00 -18.94 5.41
C GLY A 118 -6.03 -20.11 5.62
N PRO A 119 -4.86 -20.07 4.96
CA PRO A 119 -3.85 -21.10 5.09
C PRO A 119 -3.25 -21.07 6.49
N ALA A 120 -2.72 -22.20 6.93
CA ALA A 120 -2.17 -22.37 8.27
C ALA A 120 -3.18 -22.03 9.39
N ASP A 121 -4.48 -22.28 9.14
CA ASP A 121 -5.58 -22.10 10.09
C ASP A 121 -5.71 -20.68 10.66
N ILE A 122 -5.24 -19.67 9.90
CA ILE A 122 -5.42 -18.26 10.27
C ILE A 122 -6.88 -17.88 10.06
N VAL A 123 -7.54 -17.45 11.14
CA VAL A 123 -8.93 -16.96 11.09
C VAL A 123 -8.94 -15.45 10.85
N PHE A 124 -9.72 -15.01 9.88
CA PHE A 124 -9.97 -13.59 9.62
C PHE A 124 -11.14 -13.11 10.48
N ASP A 125 -10.88 -12.16 11.36
CA ASP A 125 -11.91 -11.60 12.24
C ASP A 125 -12.95 -10.81 11.43
N LEU A 126 -14.24 -11.01 11.73
CA LEU A 126 -15.36 -10.36 11.03
C LEU A 126 -15.32 -8.84 11.10
N VAL A 127 -14.74 -8.28 12.16
CA VAL A 127 -14.70 -6.84 12.41
C VAL A 127 -13.29 -6.31 12.16
N ALA A 128 -12.25 -6.94 12.70
CA ALA A 128 -10.90 -6.42 12.58
C ALA A 128 -10.31 -6.54 11.17
N ALA A 129 -10.78 -7.48 10.36
CA ALA A 129 -10.36 -7.60 8.94
C ALA A 129 -11.21 -6.74 7.99
N ASP A 130 -12.26 -6.06 8.48
CA ASP A 130 -13.11 -5.21 7.66
C ASP A 130 -12.39 -3.89 7.31
N LEU A 131 -11.99 -3.78 6.04
CA LEU A 131 -11.31 -2.62 5.46
C LEU A 131 -12.20 -1.38 5.36
N THR A 132 -13.51 -1.53 5.46
CA THR A 132 -14.48 -0.43 5.22
C THR A 132 -14.99 0.20 6.50
N LEU A 133 -14.65 -0.38 7.67
CA LEU A 133 -14.97 0.23 8.95
C LEU A 133 -14.29 1.60 9.11
N PRO A 134 -15.02 2.62 9.59
CA PRO A 134 -14.45 3.94 9.82
C PRO A 134 -13.25 3.88 10.78
N TYR A 135 -12.18 4.58 10.40
CA TYR A 135 -10.96 4.74 11.21
C TYR A 135 -10.15 3.47 11.47
N THR A 136 -10.45 2.35 10.81
CA THR A 136 -9.65 1.13 10.91
C THR A 136 -8.26 1.36 10.33
N VAL A 137 -7.24 1.29 11.19
CA VAL A 137 -5.83 1.36 10.77
C VAL A 137 -5.38 -0.03 10.35
N ILE A 138 -4.97 -0.18 9.09
CA ILE A 138 -4.54 -1.47 8.55
C ILE A 138 -3.02 -1.58 8.41
N ALA A 139 -2.32 -0.45 8.34
CA ALA A 139 -0.86 -0.42 8.28
C ALA A 139 -0.31 0.92 8.76
N ARG A 140 0.97 0.91 9.13
CA ARG A 140 1.76 2.11 9.37
C ARG A 140 3.11 1.97 8.68
N ILE A 141 3.44 2.93 7.83
CA ILE A 141 4.77 3.03 7.21
C ILE A 141 5.56 4.07 7.97
N ILE A 142 6.75 3.67 8.42
CA ILE A 142 7.71 4.55 9.10
C ILE A 142 8.94 4.67 8.23
N ILE A 143 9.35 5.91 7.95
CA ILE A 143 10.55 6.21 7.16
C ILE A 143 11.48 7.03 8.04
N GLU A 144 12.66 6.51 8.30
CA GLU A 144 13.69 7.14 9.11
C GLU A 144 15.08 6.83 8.55
N PRO A 145 16.07 7.70 8.77
CA PRO A 145 17.43 7.44 8.33
C PRO A 145 17.99 6.28 9.13
N VAL A 146 18.69 5.36 8.46
CA VAL A 146 19.51 4.37 9.15
C VAL A 146 20.76 5.09 9.66
N VAL A 147 21.00 5.03 10.96
CA VAL A 147 22.30 5.42 11.51
C VAL A 147 23.27 4.35 11.02
N ALA A 148 24.20 4.72 10.14
CA ALA A 148 25.29 3.81 9.82
C ALA A 148 26.11 3.61 11.11
N GLU A 149 26.07 2.40 11.67
CA GLU A 149 27.07 1.97 12.63
C GLU A 149 28.43 2.14 11.92
N GLY A 150 29.30 3.00 12.45
CA GLY A 150 30.63 3.20 11.90
C GLY A 150 31.47 1.92 12.00
N PRO A 151 32.51 1.76 11.16
CA PRO A 151 33.51 0.71 11.37
C PRO A 151 34.26 0.89 12.68
#